data_AF-A0A850BRL4-F1
#
_entry.id   AF-A0A850BRL4-F1
#
_cell.length_a   1.000
_cell.length_b   1.000
_cell.length_c   1.000
_cell.angle_alpha   90.00
_cell.angle_beta   90.00
_cell.angle_gamma   90.00
#
_symmetry.space_group_name_H-M   'P 1'
#
loop_
_entity.id
_entity.type
_entity.pdbx_description
1 polymer ?
#
loop_
_entity_poly.entity_id
_entity_poly.type
_entity_poly.pdbx_seq_one_letter_code
_entity_poly.pdbx_strand_id
1 'polypeptide(L)'
;MSDCSGTLHPQAREGLRLFNAGEYFEAHEALEDAWNAETGEAKNLYRGVLQIAVAYLHLTRGNYRGAVKVYERSKKWLNGLPDICKGVRVRQLRNDAEKAIGEVQRLGAERIAEFDPAFLKPIHWKEEKHVYICDRCGSEMVERNCKVTCPNCGNRFDCSDLNIYFD
;
A
#
# COMPACT_ATOMS: atom_id res chain seq x y z
N MET A 1 -1.44 4.66 -19.30
CA MET A 1 -2.25 3.47 -18.95
C MET A 1 -1.58 2.95 -17.71
N SER A 2 -2.20 3.09 -16.54
CA SER A 2 -1.54 2.83 -15.28
C SER A 2 -1.19 1.36 -15.13
N ASP A 3 0.11 1.07 -15.14
CA ASP A 3 0.67 -0.24 -14.80
C ASP A 3 0.48 -0.50 -13.30
N CYS A 4 -0.77 -0.83 -13.00
CA CYS A 4 -1.29 -1.22 -11.70
C CYS A 4 -1.36 -2.75 -11.56
N SER A 5 -0.72 -3.47 -12.49
CA SER A 5 -0.54 -4.93 -12.48
C SER A 5 0.60 -5.35 -11.55
N GLY A 6 0.60 -6.63 -11.18
CA GLY A 6 1.68 -7.27 -10.44
C GLY A 6 1.63 -7.05 -8.94
N THR A 7 2.63 -7.62 -8.27
CA THR A 7 2.73 -7.65 -6.81
C THR A 7 3.27 -6.34 -6.25
N LEU A 8 2.99 -6.10 -4.96
CA LEU A 8 3.56 -4.98 -4.21
C LEU A 8 5.05 -5.21 -3.97
N HIS A 9 5.84 -4.14 -4.05
CA HIS A 9 7.20 -4.16 -3.54
C HIS A 9 7.21 -4.60 -2.05
N PRO A 10 8.19 -5.41 -1.58
CA PRO A 10 8.22 -5.89 -0.21
C PRO A 10 8.12 -4.77 0.84
N GLN A 11 8.81 -3.64 0.61
CA GLN A 11 8.73 -2.47 1.49
C GLN A 11 7.38 -1.75 1.41
N ALA A 12 6.71 -1.76 0.25
CA ALA A 12 5.35 -1.21 0.16
C ALA A 12 4.37 -2.04 0.98
N ARG A 13 4.49 -3.37 0.92
CA ARG A 13 3.69 -4.27 1.77
C ARG A 13 3.95 -4.03 3.25
N GLU A 14 5.20 -3.88 3.65
CA GLU A 14 5.53 -3.58 5.04
C GLU A 14 4.96 -2.23 5.48
N GLY A 15 5.08 -1.20 4.63
CA GLY A 15 4.48 0.09 4.89
C GLY A 15 2.95 0.04 5.03
N LEU A 16 2.25 -0.78 4.24
CA LEU A 16 0.80 -1.01 4.43
C LEU A 16 0.48 -1.70 5.76
N ARG A 17 1.33 -2.65 6.19
CA ARG A 17 1.19 -3.33 7.48
C ARG A 17 1.37 -2.34 8.65
N LEU A 18 2.42 -1.53 8.60
CA LEU A 18 2.73 -0.49 9.59
C LEU A 18 1.65 0.59 9.63
N PHE A 19 1.14 1.02 8.47
CA PHE A 19 0.02 1.95 8.37
C PHE A 19 -1.20 1.42 9.13
N ASN A 20 -1.53 0.15 8.93
CA ASN A 20 -2.67 -0.49 9.60
C ASN A 20 -2.45 -0.68 11.11
N ALA A 21 -1.19 -0.68 11.57
CA ALA A 21 -0.84 -0.70 12.99
C ALA A 21 -0.85 0.69 13.63
N GLY A 22 -1.03 1.76 12.86
CA GLY A 22 -0.94 3.15 13.33
C GLY A 22 0.49 3.70 13.44
N GLU A 23 1.48 2.92 13.01
CA GLU A 23 2.91 3.29 12.95
C GLU A 23 3.18 4.12 11.69
N TYR A 24 2.58 5.31 11.63
CA TYR A 24 2.52 6.10 10.40
C TYR A 24 3.86 6.68 9.94
N PHE A 25 4.81 6.87 10.86
CA PHE A 25 6.14 7.35 10.51
C PHE A 25 6.97 6.24 9.86
N GLU A 26 6.98 5.07 10.47
CA GLU A 26 7.65 3.87 9.98
C GLU A 26 7.02 3.40 8.66
N ALA A 27 5.69 3.50 8.54
CA ALA A 27 4.98 3.26 7.29
C ALA A 27 5.45 4.19 6.17
N HIS A 28 5.67 5.47 6.48
CA HIS A 28 6.22 6.44 5.54
C HIS A 28 7.61 6.02 5.05
N GLU A 29 8.51 5.64 5.97
CA GLU A 29 9.88 5.25 5.62
C GLU A 29 9.88 4.02 4.69
N ALA A 30 9.13 2.98 5.05
CA ALA A 30 9.04 1.77 4.22
C ALA A 30 8.40 2.06 2.83
N LEU A 31 7.38 2.91 2.76
CA LEU A 31 6.79 3.29 1.47
C LEU A 31 7.70 4.20 0.64
N GLU A 32 8.55 5.01 1.28
CA GLU A 32 9.56 5.82 0.59
C GLU A 32 10.64 4.93 -0.05
N ASP A 33 11.10 3.89 0.63
CA ASP A 33 12.02 2.89 0.06
C ASP A 33 11.41 2.22 -1.19
N ALA A 34 10.15 1.80 -1.10
CA ALA A 34 9.43 1.23 -2.24
C ALA A 34 9.24 2.25 -3.37
N TRP A 35 8.94 3.51 -3.05
CA TRP A 35 8.77 4.59 -4.01
C TRP A 35 10.07 4.91 -4.77
N ASN A 36 11.20 4.86 -4.07
CA ASN A 36 12.52 5.09 -4.65
C ASN A 36 12.93 3.93 -5.58
N ALA A 37 12.59 2.69 -5.22
CA ALA A 37 12.89 1.50 -6.01
C ALA A 37 11.95 1.31 -7.23
N GLU A 38 10.75 1.91 -7.22
CA GLU A 38 9.76 1.76 -8.28
C GLU A 38 10.04 2.64 -9.50
N THR A 39 10.05 2.01 -10.67
CA THR A 39 10.27 2.66 -11.98
C THR A 39 9.00 2.83 -12.79
N GLY A 40 7.93 2.09 -12.49
CA GLY A 40 6.65 2.13 -13.21
C GLY A 40 5.63 3.13 -12.66
N GLU A 41 4.42 3.15 -13.24
CA GLU A 41 3.33 4.06 -12.81
C GLU A 41 2.84 3.78 -11.38
N ALA A 42 3.11 2.59 -10.83
CA ALA A 42 2.87 2.24 -9.43
C ALA A 42 3.59 3.13 -8.41
N LYS A 43 4.57 3.91 -8.88
CA LYS A 43 5.22 4.98 -8.11
C LYS A 43 4.20 5.96 -7.51
N ASN A 44 3.11 6.22 -8.24
CA ASN A 44 2.02 7.07 -7.76
C ASN A 44 1.23 6.44 -6.60
N LEU A 45 1.04 5.12 -6.61
CA LEU A 45 0.39 4.40 -5.51
C LEU A 45 1.18 4.60 -4.22
N TYR A 46 2.48 4.27 -4.22
CA TYR A 46 3.32 4.37 -3.02
C TYR A 46 3.41 5.80 -2.51
N ARG A 47 3.63 6.75 -3.43
CA ARG A 47 3.65 8.19 -3.09
C ARG A 47 2.33 8.70 -2.53
N GLY A 48 1.21 8.20 -3.03
CA GLY A 48 -0.11 8.52 -2.49
C GLY A 48 -0.29 8.00 -1.08
N VAL A 49 -0.04 6.70 -0.86
CA VAL A 49 -0.22 6.05 0.44
C VAL A 49 0.70 6.65 1.50
N LEU A 50 1.98 6.90 1.19
CA LEU A 50 2.92 7.47 2.17
C LEU A 50 2.49 8.89 2.58
N GLN A 51 1.92 9.68 1.67
CA GLN A 51 1.37 10.99 2.02
C GLN A 51 0.10 10.87 2.88
N ILE A 52 -0.74 9.86 2.69
CA ILE A 52 -1.84 9.59 3.63
C ILE A 52 -1.28 9.22 5.01
N ALA A 53 -0.22 8.41 5.09
CA ALA A 53 0.43 8.07 6.36
C ALA A 53 0.92 9.35 7.08
N VAL A 54 1.60 10.24 6.38
CA VAL A 54 2.05 11.53 6.94
C VAL A 54 0.87 12.43 7.34
N ALA A 55 -0.22 12.44 6.57
CA ALA A 55 -1.43 13.17 6.95
C ALA A 55 -2.02 12.63 8.26
N TYR A 56 -2.09 11.32 8.42
CA TYR A 56 -2.59 10.67 9.65
C TYR A 56 -1.63 10.88 10.83
N LEU A 57 -0.31 10.87 10.61
CA LEU A 57 0.68 11.25 11.62
C LEU A 57 0.48 12.70 12.10
N HIS A 58 0.11 13.62 11.20
CA HIS A 58 -0.25 14.97 11.61
C HIS A 58 -1.53 15.00 12.44
N LEU A 59 -2.54 14.18 12.10
CA LEU A 59 -3.77 14.07 12.88
C LEU A 59 -3.51 13.57 14.30
N THR A 60 -2.73 12.49 14.46
CA THR A 60 -2.41 11.95 15.80
C THR A 60 -1.59 12.92 16.65
N ARG A 61 -0.93 13.90 16.03
CA ARG A 61 -0.20 14.99 16.70
C ARG A 61 -1.01 16.28 16.87
N GLY A 62 -2.31 16.28 16.53
CA GLY A 62 -3.16 17.48 16.60
C GLY A 62 -2.78 18.58 15.62
N ASN A 63 -2.01 18.26 14.57
CA ASN A 63 -1.55 19.24 13.58
C ASN A 63 -2.54 19.36 12.42
N TYR A 64 -3.58 20.18 12.63
CA TYR A 64 -4.65 20.43 11.65
C TYR A 64 -4.12 20.88 10.28
N ARG A 65 -3.26 21.91 10.28
CA ARG A 65 -2.75 22.51 9.04
C ARG A 65 -1.89 21.51 8.27
N GLY A 66 -1.07 20.72 8.97
CA GLY A 66 -0.25 19.67 8.39
C GLY A 66 -1.11 18.58 7.74
N ALA A 67 -2.09 18.06 8.47
CA ALA A 67 -2.94 16.98 7.99
C ALA A 67 -3.71 17.36 6.72
N VAL A 68 -4.43 18.49 6.75
CA VAL A 68 -5.20 18.97 5.60
C VAL A 68 -4.29 19.23 4.39
N LYS A 69 -3.16 19.91 4.61
CA LYS A 69 -2.22 20.26 3.52
C LYS A 69 -1.60 19.03 2.85
N VAL A 70 -1.22 18.02 3.64
CA VAL A 70 -0.59 16.81 3.10
C VAL A 70 -1.62 15.93 2.40
N TYR A 71 -2.83 15.80 2.96
CA TYR A 71 -3.94 15.13 2.27
C TYR A 71 -4.27 15.77 0.92
N GLU A 72 -4.35 17.10 0.84
CA GLU A 72 -4.63 17.77 -0.44
C GLU A 72 -3.58 17.47 -1.51
N ARG A 73 -2.33 17.23 -1.11
CA ARG A 73 -1.25 16.82 -2.03
C ARG A 73 -1.38 15.36 -2.45
N SER A 74 -1.79 14.47 -1.55
CA SER A 74 -1.88 13.03 -1.83
C SER A 74 -2.90 12.72 -2.93
N LYS A 75 -3.98 13.50 -3.01
CA LYS A 75 -5.02 13.38 -4.05
C LYS A 75 -4.45 13.42 -5.47
N LYS A 76 -3.37 14.18 -5.71
CA LYS A 76 -2.72 14.26 -7.03
C LYS A 76 -2.18 12.92 -7.51
N TRP A 77 -1.76 12.06 -6.58
CA TRP A 77 -1.21 10.74 -6.88
C TRP A 77 -2.30 9.67 -6.94
N LEU A 78 -3.32 9.78 -6.08
CA LEU A 78 -4.35 8.75 -5.94
C LEU A 78 -5.52 8.91 -6.93
N ASN A 79 -5.86 10.11 -7.37
CA ASN A 79 -7.06 10.35 -8.19
C ASN A 79 -6.99 9.74 -9.59
N GLY A 80 -5.79 9.65 -10.18
CA GLY A 80 -5.58 9.05 -11.50
C GLY A 80 -5.43 7.52 -11.48
N LEU A 81 -5.43 6.90 -10.30
CA LEU A 81 -5.27 5.46 -10.17
C LEU A 81 -6.62 4.73 -10.32
N PRO A 82 -6.62 3.50 -10.84
CA PRO A 82 -7.79 2.64 -10.84
C PRO A 82 -8.23 2.32 -9.41
N ASP A 83 -9.48 1.84 -9.27
CA ASP A 83 -10.07 1.48 -7.98
C ASP A 83 -9.28 0.42 -7.21
N ILE A 84 -8.58 -0.45 -7.95
CA ILE A 84 -7.65 -1.44 -7.42
C ILE A 84 -6.32 -1.28 -8.17
N CYS A 85 -5.22 -1.15 -7.43
CA CYS A 85 -3.88 -1.05 -8.00
C CYS A 85 -2.92 -1.92 -7.19
N LYS A 86 -2.20 -2.86 -7.84
CA LYS A 86 -1.35 -3.87 -7.19
C LYS A 86 -2.05 -4.58 -6.01
N GLY A 87 -3.33 -4.89 -6.21
CA GLY A 87 -4.19 -5.49 -5.20
C GLY A 87 -4.70 -4.55 -4.09
N VAL A 88 -4.18 -3.33 -3.97
CA VAL A 88 -4.64 -2.31 -3.00
C VAL A 88 -5.97 -1.71 -3.44
N ARG A 89 -6.96 -1.66 -2.54
CA ARG A 89 -8.27 -1.04 -2.79
C ARG A 89 -8.19 0.49 -2.71
N VAL A 90 -7.62 1.11 -3.74
CA VAL A 90 -7.38 2.56 -3.81
C VAL A 90 -8.66 3.39 -3.65
N ARG A 91 -9.78 2.96 -4.23
CA ARG A 91 -11.07 3.67 -4.02
C ARG A 91 -11.46 3.71 -2.55
N GLN A 92 -11.29 2.61 -1.83
CA GLN A 92 -11.61 2.56 -0.41
C GLN A 92 -10.68 3.49 0.40
N LEU A 93 -9.37 3.44 0.14
CA LEU A 93 -8.41 4.35 0.76
C LEU A 93 -8.77 5.82 0.54
N ARG A 94 -9.11 6.21 -0.70
CA ARG A 94 -9.54 7.58 -1.03
C ARG A 94 -10.75 7.99 -0.19
N ASN A 95 -11.80 7.16 -0.18
CA ASN A 95 -13.03 7.45 0.54
C ASN A 95 -12.82 7.54 2.06
N ASP A 96 -12.00 6.66 2.63
CA ASP A 96 -11.74 6.63 4.07
C ASP A 96 -10.89 7.84 4.50
N ALA A 97 -9.86 8.19 3.71
CA ALA A 97 -9.06 9.40 3.95
C ALA A 97 -9.88 10.68 3.80
N GLU A 98 -10.78 10.74 2.81
CA GLU A 98 -11.69 11.87 2.63
C GLU A 98 -12.62 12.05 3.84
N LYS A 99 -13.19 10.96 4.37
CA LYS A 99 -14.02 11.01 5.58
C LYS A 99 -13.23 11.47 6.79
N ALA A 100 -12.02 10.95 6.99
CA ALA A 100 -11.16 11.35 8.10
C ALA A 100 -10.84 12.85 8.05
N ILE A 101 -10.45 13.35 6.87
CA ILE A 101 -10.12 14.78 6.70
C ILE A 101 -11.37 15.66 6.75
N GLY A 102 -12.51 15.19 6.24
CA GLY A 102 -13.79 15.87 6.37
C GLY A 102 -14.19 16.07 7.83
N GLU A 103 -13.98 15.06 8.68
CA GLU A 103 -14.23 15.19 10.12
C GLU A 103 -13.28 16.19 10.79
N VAL A 104 -12.01 16.17 10.42
CA VAL A 104 -11.01 17.12 10.92
C VAL A 104 -11.39 18.56 10.53
N GLN A 105 -11.82 18.76 9.29
CA GLN A 105 -12.31 20.06 8.81
C GLN A 105 -13.59 20.50 9.53
N ARG A 106 -14.51 19.58 9.82
CA ARG A 106 -15.73 19.85 10.59
C ARG A 106 -15.44 20.31 12.01
N LEU A 107 -14.47 19.67 12.68
CA LEU A 107 -14.01 20.07 14.00
C LEU A 107 -13.30 21.43 13.97
N GLY A 108 -12.49 21.65 12.93
CA GLY A 108 -11.63 22.82 12.82
C GLY A 108 -10.38 22.72 13.69
N ALA A 109 -9.50 23.72 13.57
CA ALA A 109 -8.19 23.70 14.21
C ALA A 109 -8.26 23.68 15.76
N GLU A 110 -9.23 24.38 16.33
CA GLU A 110 -9.37 24.52 17.79
C GLU A 110 -9.87 23.23 18.47
N ARG A 111 -10.55 22.35 17.72
CA ARG A 111 -11.19 21.14 18.27
C ARG A 111 -10.60 19.84 17.71
N ILE A 112 -9.45 19.91 17.05
CA ILE A 112 -8.80 18.72 16.48
C ILE A 112 -8.46 17.66 17.54
N ALA A 113 -8.25 18.06 18.79
CA ALA A 113 -8.04 17.13 19.91
C ALA A 113 -9.27 16.24 20.20
N GLU A 114 -10.45 16.62 19.70
CA GLU A 114 -11.69 15.83 19.80
C GLU A 114 -11.87 14.84 18.63
N PHE A 115 -10.90 14.77 17.70
CA PHE A 115 -10.97 13.86 16.56
C PHE A 115 -11.09 12.40 17.01
N ASP A 116 -12.11 11.70 16.51
CA ASP A 116 -12.33 10.28 16.79
C ASP A 116 -11.37 9.42 15.93
N PRO A 117 -10.44 8.68 16.53
CA PRO A 117 -9.52 7.81 15.80
C PRO A 117 -10.23 6.70 15.00
N ALA A 118 -11.51 6.41 15.27
CA ALA A 118 -12.27 5.44 14.49
C ALA A 118 -12.41 5.80 13.00
N PHE A 119 -12.17 7.06 12.62
CA PHE A 119 -12.10 7.48 11.22
C PHE A 119 -10.82 6.99 10.50
N LEU A 120 -9.76 6.63 11.22
CA LEU A 120 -8.51 6.13 10.65
C LEU A 120 -8.67 4.64 10.30
N LYS A 121 -9.24 4.37 9.13
CA LYS A 121 -9.49 2.99 8.66
C LYS A 121 -8.23 2.30 8.11
N PRO A 122 -8.14 0.96 8.26
CA PRO A 122 -7.06 0.20 7.67
C PRO A 122 -7.15 0.19 6.14
N ILE A 123 -6.00 0.12 5.49
CA ILE A 123 -5.88 -0.14 4.07
C ILE A 123 -6.14 -1.63 3.83
N HIS A 124 -6.94 -1.93 2.81
CA HIS A 124 -7.20 -3.29 2.38
C HIS A 124 -6.51 -3.57 1.06
N TRP A 125 -5.81 -4.71 1.00
CA TRP A 125 -5.23 -5.22 -0.24
C TRP A 125 -5.39 -6.74 -0.31
N LYS A 126 -5.33 -7.28 -1.53
CA LYS A 126 -5.18 -8.72 -1.78
C LYS A 126 -3.83 -8.94 -2.45
N GLU A 127 -3.04 -9.87 -1.92
CA GLU A 127 -1.89 -10.38 -2.67
C GLU A 127 -2.40 -11.32 -3.75
N GLU A 128 -2.14 -10.99 -5.01
CA GLU A 128 -2.18 -11.99 -6.08
C GLU A 128 -0.95 -12.88 -5.89
N LYS A 129 -1.19 -14.11 -5.44
CA LYS A 129 -0.15 -15.14 -5.36
C LYS A 129 -0.16 -15.91 -6.65
N HIS A 130 0.94 -15.90 -7.38
CA HIS A 130 1.13 -16.89 -8.43
C HIS A 130 1.26 -18.27 -7.80
N VAL A 131 0.31 -19.14 -8.12
CA VAL A 131 0.31 -20.54 -7.75
C VAL A 131 0.95 -21.32 -8.89
N TYR A 132 1.98 -22.08 -8.57
CA TYR A 132 2.67 -22.98 -9.47
C TYR A 132 2.36 -24.42 -9.07
N ILE A 133 2.38 -25.33 -10.03
CA ILE A 133 2.24 -26.76 -9.77
C ILE A 133 3.60 -27.40 -9.84
N CYS A 134 3.97 -28.16 -8.81
CA CYS A 134 5.23 -28.89 -8.77
C CYS A 134 5.24 -29.98 -9.85
N ASP A 135 6.14 -29.89 -10.81
CA ASP A 135 6.41 -30.90 -11.84
C ASP A 135 6.76 -32.29 -11.28
N ARG A 136 7.38 -32.36 -10.10
CA ARG A 136 7.80 -33.62 -9.48
C ARG A 136 6.68 -34.34 -8.73
N CYS A 137 5.79 -33.61 -8.06
CA CYS A 137 4.81 -34.23 -7.14
C CYS A 137 3.40 -33.67 -7.22
N GLY A 138 3.13 -32.70 -8.11
CA GLY A 138 1.82 -32.09 -8.31
C GLY A 138 1.34 -31.15 -7.20
N SER A 139 2.11 -30.97 -6.12
CA SER A 139 1.72 -30.05 -5.04
C SER A 139 1.75 -28.59 -5.48
N GLU A 140 0.81 -27.80 -4.99
CA GLU A 140 0.81 -26.35 -5.16
C GLU A 140 2.04 -25.71 -4.49
N MET A 141 2.60 -24.72 -5.18
CA MET A 141 3.74 -23.95 -4.76
C MET A 141 3.41 -22.46 -4.93
N VAL A 142 3.94 -21.61 -4.06
CA VAL A 142 3.72 -20.16 -4.15
C VAL A 142 5.04 -19.43 -4.14
N GLU A 143 5.13 -18.37 -4.94
CA GLU A 143 6.30 -17.51 -4.98
C GLU A 143 6.40 -16.65 -3.71
N ARG A 144 7.61 -16.57 -3.16
CA ARG A 144 7.96 -15.73 -2.03
C ARG A 144 9.35 -15.15 -2.24
N ASN A 145 9.44 -13.83 -2.36
CA ASN A 145 10.71 -13.12 -2.53
C ASN A 145 11.55 -13.74 -3.64
N CYS A 146 10.93 -13.98 -4.80
CA CYS A 146 11.57 -14.54 -5.96
C CYS A 146 12.06 -15.98 -5.83
N LYS A 147 11.53 -16.73 -4.85
CA LYS A 147 11.80 -18.15 -4.65
C LYS A 147 10.50 -18.93 -4.59
N VAL A 148 10.43 -20.02 -5.32
CA VAL A 148 9.31 -20.97 -5.25
C VAL A 148 9.86 -22.30 -4.74
N THR A 149 9.39 -22.75 -3.59
CA THR A 149 9.80 -24.04 -2.99
C THR A 149 8.57 -24.91 -2.80
N CYS A 150 8.62 -26.14 -3.31
CA CYS A 150 7.58 -27.12 -3.09
C CYS A 150 7.56 -27.53 -1.62
N PRO A 151 6.43 -27.38 -0.90
CA PRO A 151 6.34 -27.73 0.51
C PRO A 151 6.38 -29.25 0.75
N ASN A 152 6.11 -30.06 -0.29
CA ASN A 152 6.04 -31.51 -0.19
C ASN A 152 7.39 -32.18 -0.48
N CYS A 153 8.00 -31.90 -1.63
CA CYS A 153 9.21 -32.61 -2.09
C CYS A 153 10.48 -31.76 -2.08
N GLY A 154 10.39 -30.47 -1.74
CA GLY A 154 11.52 -29.56 -1.70
C GLY A 154 12.05 -29.12 -3.07
N ASN A 155 11.36 -29.45 -4.18
CA ASN A 155 11.73 -28.92 -5.50
C ASN A 155 11.70 -27.38 -5.51
N ARG A 156 12.64 -26.74 -6.20
CA ARG A 156 12.85 -25.28 -6.14
C ARG A 156 13.17 -24.70 -7.50
N PHE A 157 12.69 -23.48 -7.74
CA PHE A 157 13.12 -22.60 -8.83
C PHE A 157 13.04 -21.14 -8.36
N ASP A 158 13.77 -20.25 -9.02
CA ASP A 158 13.77 -18.80 -8.74
C ASP A 158 13.25 -17.99 -9.94
N CYS A 159 13.10 -16.66 -9.82
CA CYS A 159 12.56 -15.88 -10.94
C CYS A 159 13.47 -15.81 -12.16
N SER A 160 14.74 -16.21 -12.06
CA SER A 160 15.60 -16.29 -13.24
C SER A 160 15.27 -17.53 -14.09
N ASP A 161 14.74 -18.59 -13.45
CA ASP A 161 14.15 -19.73 -14.13
C ASP A 161 12.78 -19.40 -14.77
N LEU A 162 12.12 -18.35 -14.28
CA LEU A 162 10.83 -17.85 -14.77
C LEU A 162 10.98 -16.86 -15.93
N ASN A 163 11.93 -17.08 -16.85
CA ASN A 163 11.97 -16.40 -18.15
C ASN A 163 10.77 -16.81 -19.06
N ILE A 164 9.59 -16.94 -18.47
CA ILE A 164 8.30 -17.14 -19.10
C ILE A 164 7.78 -15.73 -19.42
N TYR A 165 8.27 -15.22 -20.54
CA TYR A 165 7.65 -14.22 -21.41
C TYR A 165 6.78 -13.15 -20.74
N PHE A 166 7.30 -11.93 -20.72
CA PHE A 166 6.46 -10.76 -20.96
C PHE A 166 5.65 -11.00 -22.25
N ASP A 167 4.37 -11.32 -22.11
CA ASP A 167 3.34 -11.16 -23.14
C ASP A 167 2.14 -10.43 -22.50
#